data_AF-T0LTG4-F1
#
_entry.id   AF-T0LTG4-F1
#
_cell.length_a   1.000
_cell.length_b   1.000
_cell.length_c   1.000
_cell.angle_alpha   90.00
_cell.angle_beta   90.00
_cell.angle_gamma   90.00
#
_symmetry.space_group_name_H-M   'P 1'
#
loop_
_entity.id
_entity.type
_entity.pdbx_description
1 polymer ?
#
loop_
_entity_poly.entity_id
_entity_poly.type
_entity_poly.pdbx_seq_one_letter_code
_entity_poly.pdbx_strand_id
1 'polypeptide(L)'
;MNASFSQYSLEMQVASACFAGRGSGGWSPMTLWVAMREGDVYALCPLLPQKWAPPPTLIPSLSVSIVSKVAALEDDPAVSEIDKLLAQQQLEWMGDLDSQEPQVIDTAPGEQPVEVYTRPSRPGVVPRLQGPFDFIADPDSEDYYDSSLTDIMVIGKKVDTEDLMMGEDEDLDFDDGDQEGLSLSVVCLLSKTGQVRVYLDLEGIEAQWLPPRNKSRLGRLLSAADLPSLLTFQCVDTMAPTEMKVEDSWPTFSSDVMSRYSLFVTSHAGITFLSLSPWIFRLEGELSGESEAGSDFRLGLLVNGQNSIRDRLYTQSSNDVTVPLAASAAVRDPDLGYFLLSATPYEPVALTFETPEDDFTPIRHETPYEEKPATMEPLDFYEPRPAFQPSHAFEQQSDLPELINRLRSSRHKTIVNQEIRLSPVTLQILTDAHRILGEDTYRLGTAVAEIFRRCSTLQDELRDQIQKANEVKEKIDKIAGNDKDGEGESDEARFERRITDAQDRQKRLNERLESVRKYVGKAATRELSAKERAFVEEVKSMEASVLGSSEDSPRAKQQRLLKKRFEDVQRLRDELVAEVERVQKPADGTDVQGSPSKASELKIPSEIRKAKLQQVMGLLSRETALVEAVTSRLERLQT
;
A
#
# COMPACT_ATOMS: atom_id res chain seq x y z
N MET A 1 38.04 -15.67 20.78
CA MET A 1 38.73 -14.37 20.78
C MET A 1 38.69 -13.85 22.21
N ASN A 2 39.84 -13.69 22.87
CA ASN A 2 39.88 -13.09 24.20
C ASN A 2 39.81 -11.57 24.03
N ALA A 3 38.71 -10.94 24.46
CA ALA A 3 38.61 -9.49 24.49
C ALA A 3 39.68 -8.95 25.45
N SER A 4 40.64 -8.18 24.92
CA SER A 4 41.59 -7.44 25.74
C SER A 4 40.87 -6.27 26.40
N PHE A 5 41.08 -6.05 27.70
CA PHE A 5 40.60 -4.86 28.38
C PHE A 5 41.32 -3.63 27.81
N SER A 6 40.60 -2.80 27.06
CA SER A 6 41.05 -1.48 26.59
C SER A 6 39.99 -0.46 26.98
N GLN A 7 40.38 0.73 27.41
CA GLN A 7 39.44 1.82 27.74
C GLN A 7 38.50 2.14 26.56
N TYR A 8 38.99 1.98 25.32
CA TYR A 8 38.21 2.06 24.08
C TYR A 8 37.04 1.07 23.97
N SER A 9 37.00 -0.02 24.76
CA SER A 9 35.88 -0.97 24.69
C SER A 9 34.60 -0.42 25.31
N LEU A 10 34.71 0.64 26.14
CA LEU A 10 33.57 1.34 26.72
C LEU A 10 33.28 2.63 25.92
N GLU A 11 34.31 3.45 25.69
CA GLU A 11 34.18 4.77 25.03
C GLU A 11 33.77 4.66 23.54
N MET A 12 34.33 3.69 22.79
CA MET A 12 34.02 3.49 21.37
C MET A 12 32.98 2.38 21.15
N GLN A 13 31.99 2.28 22.03
CA GLN A 13 30.87 1.38 21.79
C GLN A 13 29.88 2.03 20.82
N VAL A 14 29.79 1.49 19.61
CA VAL A 14 28.85 1.97 18.58
C VAL A 14 27.40 1.69 19.01
N ALA A 15 26.55 2.71 18.93
CA ALA A 15 25.10 2.61 19.10
C ALA A 15 24.44 2.25 17.77
N SER A 16 24.70 3.06 16.74
CA SER A 16 24.15 2.92 15.40
C SER A 16 25.09 3.57 14.38
N ALA A 17 24.93 3.20 13.11
CA ALA A 17 25.67 3.77 12.00
C ALA A 17 24.81 3.77 10.73
N CYS A 18 24.87 4.86 9.97
CA CYS A 18 24.08 5.02 8.76
C CYS A 18 24.85 5.76 7.67
N PHE A 19 24.47 5.53 6.41
CA PHE A 19 24.81 6.44 5.31
C PHE A 19 23.72 7.50 5.18
N ALA A 20 24.00 8.58 4.46
CA ALA A 20 22.96 9.50 4.04
C ALA A 20 21.93 8.79 3.12
N GLY A 21 20.68 9.25 3.16
CA GLY A 21 19.62 8.74 2.27
C GLY A 21 19.99 8.80 0.78
N ARG A 22 19.34 7.95 -0.03
CA ARG A 22 19.43 8.01 -1.50
C ARG A 22 18.96 9.41 -1.98
N GLY A 23 19.50 9.90 -3.09
CA GLY A 23 19.23 11.28 -3.55
C GLY A 23 20.04 12.37 -2.84
N SER A 24 21.16 12.02 -2.18
CA SER A 24 22.08 12.99 -1.57
C SER A 24 23.25 13.34 -2.50
N GLY A 25 23.63 14.61 -2.56
CA GLY A 25 24.72 15.13 -3.38
C GLY A 25 26.08 15.16 -2.69
N GLY A 26 27.12 15.39 -3.51
CA GLY A 26 28.50 15.53 -3.06
C GLY A 26 29.05 14.27 -2.39
N TRP A 27 29.75 14.42 -1.27
CA TRP A 27 30.37 13.30 -0.55
C TRP A 27 29.40 12.49 0.34
N SER A 28 28.17 12.99 0.54
CA SER A 28 27.16 12.42 1.44
C SER A 28 26.87 10.92 1.22
N PRO A 29 26.61 10.43 -0.02
CA PRO A 29 26.31 9.00 -0.24
C PRO A 29 27.49 8.07 0.04
N MET A 30 28.71 8.60 0.14
CA MET A 30 29.94 7.87 0.48
C MET A 30 30.40 8.11 1.92
N THR A 31 29.61 8.81 2.71
CA THR A 31 29.95 9.14 4.11
C THR A 31 29.21 8.20 5.04
N LEU A 32 29.96 7.37 5.78
CA LEU A 32 29.41 6.57 6.87
C LEU A 32 29.46 7.39 8.15
N TRP A 33 28.30 7.63 8.75
CA TRP A 33 28.16 8.26 10.06
C TRP A 33 28.02 7.19 11.13
N VAL A 34 28.64 7.45 12.29
CA VAL A 34 28.69 6.52 13.42
C VAL A 34 28.37 7.29 14.70
N ALA A 35 27.34 6.86 15.41
CA ALA A 35 27.01 7.37 16.75
C ALA A 35 27.51 6.37 17.80
N MET A 36 28.25 6.88 18.79
CA MET A 36 28.71 6.13 19.95
C MET A 36 27.67 6.24 21.08
N ARG A 37 27.59 5.21 21.92
CA ARG A 37 26.63 5.16 23.04
C ARG A 37 26.89 6.20 24.12
N GLU A 38 28.11 6.74 24.21
CA GLU A 38 28.49 7.78 25.17
C GLU A 38 28.14 9.20 24.70
N GLY A 39 27.75 9.39 23.43
CA GLY A 39 27.36 10.70 22.89
C GLY A 39 28.20 11.15 21.69
N ASP A 40 29.40 10.60 21.52
CA ASP A 40 30.31 11.02 20.45
C ASP A 40 29.80 10.58 19.07
N VAL A 41 29.94 11.45 18.09
CA VAL A 41 29.65 11.17 16.68
C VAL A 41 30.94 11.19 15.87
N TYR A 42 31.04 10.31 14.87
CA TYR A 42 32.15 10.21 13.95
C TYR A 42 31.67 10.01 12.52
N ALA A 43 32.55 10.29 11.56
CA ALA A 43 32.30 10.06 10.14
C ALA A 43 33.51 9.44 9.42
N LEU A 44 33.25 8.64 8.39
CA LEU A 44 34.23 8.06 7.48
C LEU A 44 33.85 8.40 6.06
N CYS A 45 34.70 9.19 5.37
CA CYS A 45 34.48 9.61 4.00
C CYS A 45 35.80 9.64 3.20
N PRO A 46 35.86 9.05 1.99
CA PRO A 46 34.82 8.27 1.31
C PRO A 46 34.93 6.77 1.65
N LEU A 47 33.85 6.17 2.14
CA LEU A 47 33.76 4.74 2.41
C LEU A 47 33.02 4.01 1.26
N LEU A 48 33.80 3.34 0.42
CA LEU A 48 33.27 2.65 -0.76
C LEU A 48 33.54 1.13 -0.73
N PRO A 49 32.60 0.30 -1.25
CA PRO A 49 32.86 -1.10 -1.58
C PRO A 49 33.87 -1.20 -2.75
N GLN A 50 34.33 -2.41 -3.08
CA GLN A 50 35.32 -2.60 -4.16
C GLN A 50 34.79 -2.20 -5.55
N LYS A 51 33.49 -2.41 -5.76
CA LYS A 51 32.74 -2.00 -6.95
C LYS A 51 31.51 -1.22 -6.48
N TRP A 52 31.19 -0.13 -7.16
CA TRP A 52 30.12 0.76 -6.77
C TRP A 52 29.47 1.38 -8.02
N ALA A 53 28.21 1.81 -7.87
CA ALA A 53 27.41 2.40 -8.93
C ALA A 53 26.92 3.79 -8.47
N PRO A 54 27.57 4.88 -8.91
CA PRO A 54 27.11 6.24 -8.64
C PRO A 54 25.88 6.58 -9.49
N PRO A 55 25.00 7.47 -9.03
CA PRO A 55 24.02 8.09 -9.91
C PRO A 55 24.74 9.01 -10.93
N PRO A 56 24.17 9.23 -12.13
CA PRO A 56 24.86 9.92 -13.23
C PRO A 56 25.41 11.31 -12.88
N THR A 57 24.73 12.03 -11.99
CA THR A 57 25.10 13.39 -11.58
C THR A 57 26.18 13.46 -10.50
N LEU A 58 26.48 12.35 -9.81
CA LEU A 58 27.39 12.36 -8.66
C LEU A 58 28.84 12.65 -9.05
N ILE A 59 29.35 11.94 -10.08
CA ILE A 59 30.74 12.13 -10.52
C ILE A 59 30.96 13.54 -11.07
N PRO A 60 30.13 14.06 -12.01
CA PRO A 60 30.29 15.43 -12.50
C PRO A 60 30.21 16.49 -11.39
N SER A 61 29.23 16.37 -10.48
CA SER A 61 29.08 17.27 -9.33
C SER A 61 30.33 17.30 -8.45
N LEU A 62 30.89 16.12 -8.15
CA LEU A 62 32.12 16.01 -7.37
C LEU A 62 33.32 16.59 -8.11
N SER A 63 33.44 16.36 -9.42
CA SER A 63 34.55 16.89 -10.22
C SER A 63 34.55 18.42 -10.22
N VAL A 64 33.39 19.05 -10.41
CA VAL A 64 33.24 20.51 -10.34
C VAL A 64 33.60 21.03 -8.94
N SER A 65 33.10 20.39 -7.88
CA SER A 65 33.37 20.77 -6.49
C SER A 65 34.85 20.65 -6.10
N ILE A 66 35.53 19.59 -6.55
CA ILE A 66 36.96 19.39 -6.26
C ILE A 66 37.81 20.40 -7.03
N VAL A 67 37.52 20.63 -8.32
CA VAL A 67 38.28 21.58 -9.14
C VAL A 67 38.09 23.02 -8.64
N SER A 68 36.87 23.42 -8.28
CA SER A 68 36.61 24.75 -7.71
C SER A 68 37.33 24.95 -6.38
N LYS A 69 37.35 23.92 -5.51
CA LYS A 69 38.10 23.94 -4.25
C LYS A 69 39.61 24.06 -4.46
N VAL A 70 40.18 23.30 -5.39
CA VAL A 70 41.62 23.39 -5.71
C VAL A 70 41.96 24.78 -6.22
N ALA A 71 41.17 25.35 -7.14
CA ALA A 71 41.39 26.69 -7.66
C ALA A 71 41.36 27.76 -6.55
N ALA A 72 40.36 27.71 -5.66
CA ALA A 72 40.24 28.65 -4.55
C ALA A 72 41.42 28.59 -3.57
N LEU A 73 41.99 27.39 -3.33
CA LEU A 73 43.11 27.19 -2.40
C LEU A 73 44.49 27.48 -3.01
N GLU A 74 44.63 27.38 -4.33
CA GLU A 74 45.87 27.74 -5.04
C GLU A 74 46.06 29.25 -5.11
N ASP A 75 44.97 30.01 -5.25
CA ASP A 75 44.97 31.46 -5.36
C ASP A 75 45.24 32.18 -4.02
N ASP A 76 44.98 31.52 -2.88
CA ASP A 76 45.12 32.12 -1.55
C ASP A 76 46.44 31.72 -0.81
N PRO A 77 47.34 32.68 -0.53
CA PRO A 77 48.59 32.42 0.20
C PRO A 77 48.39 32.18 1.71
N ALA A 78 47.22 32.48 2.30
CA ALA A 78 46.94 32.30 3.72
C ALA A 78 46.46 30.88 4.10
N VAL A 79 46.15 30.04 3.11
CA VAL A 79 45.62 28.68 3.29
C VAL A 79 46.63 27.76 3.96
N SER A 80 46.14 26.90 4.87
CA SER A 80 46.97 25.98 5.63
C SER A 80 47.62 24.89 4.74
N GLU A 81 48.79 24.38 5.14
CA GLU A 81 49.42 23.25 4.44
C GLU A 81 48.56 21.97 4.45
N ILE A 82 47.64 21.86 5.43
CA ILE A 82 46.71 20.74 5.58
C ILE A 82 45.63 20.79 4.50
N ASP A 83 45.02 21.95 4.27
CA ASP A 83 43.94 22.12 3.30
C ASP A 83 44.45 21.89 1.88
N LYS A 84 45.69 22.35 1.59
CA LYS A 84 46.37 22.07 0.32
C LYS A 84 46.62 20.58 0.12
N LEU A 85 47.02 19.85 1.17
CA LEU A 85 47.20 18.40 1.09
C LEU A 85 45.86 17.70 0.82
N LEU A 86 44.80 18.11 1.51
CA LEU A 86 43.47 17.54 1.37
C LEU A 86 42.93 17.73 -0.05
N ALA A 87 43.04 18.94 -0.60
CA ALA A 87 42.60 19.21 -1.97
C ALA A 87 43.39 18.39 -3.00
N GLN A 88 44.72 18.26 -2.80
CA GLN A 88 45.56 17.40 -3.63
C GLN A 88 45.15 15.92 -3.55
N GLN A 89 44.78 15.44 -2.35
CA GLN A 89 44.32 14.07 -2.14
C GLN A 89 42.98 13.78 -2.83
N GLN A 90 42.04 14.72 -2.75
CA GLN A 90 40.76 14.62 -3.45
C GLN A 90 40.93 14.65 -4.97
N LEU A 91 41.82 15.49 -5.49
CA LEU A 91 42.15 15.53 -6.91
C LEU A 91 42.82 14.23 -7.38
N GLU A 92 43.72 13.65 -6.58
CA GLU A 92 44.33 12.35 -6.88
C GLU A 92 43.30 11.22 -6.90
N TRP A 93 42.33 11.25 -5.97
CA TRP A 93 41.22 10.31 -5.94
C TRP A 93 40.34 10.41 -7.19
N MET A 94 39.99 11.64 -7.59
CA MET A 94 39.20 11.89 -8.79
C MET A 94 39.96 11.49 -10.06
N GLY A 95 41.26 11.79 -10.15
CA GLY A 95 42.07 11.41 -11.29
C GLY A 95 42.19 9.89 -11.47
N ASP A 96 42.16 9.10 -10.40
CA ASP A 96 42.10 7.63 -10.48
C ASP A 96 40.71 7.17 -10.98
N LEU A 97 39.64 7.88 -10.62
CA LEU A 97 38.28 7.61 -11.11
C LEU A 97 38.11 7.96 -12.59
N ASP A 98 38.57 9.14 -13.02
CA ASP A 98 38.54 9.60 -14.42
C ASP A 98 39.36 8.70 -15.36
N SER A 99 40.38 8.02 -14.82
CA SER A 99 41.20 7.08 -15.58
C SER A 99 40.53 5.71 -15.82
N GLN A 100 39.37 5.45 -15.20
CA GLN A 100 38.64 4.20 -15.34
C GLN A 100 37.60 4.28 -16.44
N GLU A 101 37.48 3.20 -17.22
CA GLU A 101 36.32 2.98 -18.07
C GLU A 101 35.24 2.19 -17.27
N PRO A 102 34.02 2.73 -17.10
CA PRO A 102 32.97 2.07 -16.32
C PRO A 102 32.50 0.77 -16.98
N GLN A 103 32.18 -0.23 -16.16
CA GLN A 103 31.54 -1.46 -16.63
C GLN A 103 30.03 -1.24 -16.71
N VAL A 104 29.47 -1.23 -17.91
CA VAL A 104 28.02 -1.13 -18.12
C VAL A 104 27.39 -2.50 -17.90
N ILE A 105 26.43 -2.60 -16.98
CA ILE A 105 25.68 -3.82 -16.67
C ILE A 105 24.21 -3.60 -17.03
N ASP A 106 23.68 -4.47 -17.90
CA ASP A 106 22.25 -4.53 -18.18
C ASP A 106 21.49 -5.07 -16.96
N THR A 107 20.51 -4.29 -16.52
CA THR A 107 19.61 -4.59 -15.39
C THR A 107 18.37 -5.35 -15.88
N ALA A 108 17.34 -5.49 -15.04
CA ALA A 108 16.12 -6.21 -15.42
C ALA A 108 15.44 -5.57 -16.65
N PRO A 109 14.64 -6.32 -17.45
CA PRO A 109 13.99 -5.77 -18.63
C PRO A 109 13.11 -4.57 -18.28
N GLY A 110 13.49 -3.38 -18.75
CA GLY A 110 12.79 -2.11 -18.48
C GLY A 110 13.53 -1.14 -17.56
N GLU A 111 14.62 -1.56 -16.91
CA GLU A 111 15.50 -0.68 -16.13
C GLU A 111 16.64 -0.14 -17.01
N GLN A 112 17.14 1.07 -16.68
CA GLN A 112 18.28 1.65 -17.39
C GLN A 112 19.57 0.89 -17.04
N PRO A 113 20.50 0.72 -18.00
CA PRO A 113 21.79 0.10 -17.75
C PRO A 113 22.58 0.93 -16.72
N VAL A 114 23.28 0.24 -15.82
CA VAL A 114 23.99 0.89 -14.70
C VAL A 114 25.50 0.86 -14.94
N GLU A 115 26.16 2.00 -14.75
CA GLU A 115 27.61 2.13 -14.80
C GLU A 115 28.25 1.71 -13.47
N VAL A 116 29.17 0.74 -13.54
CA VAL A 116 29.87 0.22 -12.36
C VAL A 116 31.35 0.58 -12.41
N TYR A 117 31.78 1.37 -11.43
CA TYR A 117 33.16 1.80 -11.23
C TYR A 117 33.88 0.91 -10.23
N THR A 118 35.21 0.88 -10.33
CA THR A 118 36.05 0.29 -9.28
C THR A 118 36.47 1.37 -8.29
N ARG A 119 36.55 1.00 -7.01
CA ARG A 119 36.98 1.96 -5.99
C ARG A 119 38.41 2.44 -6.26
N PRO A 120 38.66 3.77 -6.26
CA PRO A 120 40.01 4.33 -6.35
C PRO A 120 40.99 3.74 -5.32
N SER A 121 42.21 3.52 -5.77
CA SER A 121 43.32 2.97 -5.00
C SER A 121 44.14 4.04 -4.29
N ARG A 122 44.11 5.27 -4.82
CA ARG A 122 44.82 6.45 -4.31
C ARG A 122 43.81 7.49 -3.80
N PRO A 123 44.13 8.25 -2.74
CA PRO A 123 45.34 8.21 -1.90
C PRO A 123 45.44 6.98 -0.98
N GLY A 124 44.34 6.27 -0.78
CA GLY A 124 44.31 5.02 -0.02
C GLY A 124 42.89 4.46 0.11
N VAL A 125 42.80 3.18 0.44
CA VAL A 125 41.52 2.47 0.57
C VAL A 125 40.74 2.85 1.83
N VAL A 126 41.44 3.21 2.91
CA VAL A 126 40.83 3.48 4.21
C VAL A 126 40.82 4.99 4.46
N PRO A 127 39.64 5.63 4.52
CA PRO A 127 39.55 7.05 4.84
C PRO A 127 39.94 7.31 6.30
N ARG A 128 40.24 8.56 6.62
CA ARG A 128 40.47 9.02 7.99
C ARG A 128 39.15 9.02 8.76
N LEU A 129 39.19 8.56 10.02
CA LEU A 129 38.09 8.75 10.97
C LEU A 129 38.03 10.23 11.38
N GLN A 130 36.93 10.89 11.05
CA GLN A 130 36.65 12.29 11.37
C GLN A 130 35.79 12.34 12.63
N GLY A 131 36.24 13.07 13.66
CA GLY A 131 35.58 13.18 14.95
C GLY A 131 36.51 12.94 16.15
N PRO A 132 35.99 13.03 17.39
CA PRO A 132 34.57 13.27 17.71
C PRO A 132 34.13 14.67 17.26
N PHE A 133 32.89 14.80 16.78
CA PHE A 133 32.36 16.11 16.40
C PHE A 133 32.05 16.95 17.64
N ASP A 134 32.39 18.23 17.60
CA ASP A 134 32.03 19.21 18.63
C ASP A 134 30.63 19.75 18.38
N PHE A 135 29.77 19.70 19.38
CA PHE A 135 28.38 20.15 19.27
C PHE A 135 28.25 21.61 19.70
N ILE A 136 28.07 22.49 18.72
CA ILE A 136 27.91 23.93 18.95
C ILE A 136 26.48 24.21 19.41
N ALA A 137 26.35 24.93 20.53
CA ALA A 137 25.07 25.32 21.12
C ALA A 137 24.19 24.15 21.58
N ASP A 138 24.79 22.99 21.88
CA ASP A 138 24.08 21.87 22.50
C ASP A 138 23.59 22.27 23.91
N PRO A 139 22.36 21.88 24.31
CA PRO A 139 21.88 22.18 25.64
C PRO A 139 22.70 21.44 26.69
N ASP A 140 23.07 22.14 27.76
CA ASP A 140 23.67 21.54 28.95
C ASP A 140 22.61 20.64 29.64
N SER A 141 22.54 19.36 29.27
CA SER A 141 21.69 18.38 29.96
C SER A 141 22.41 17.86 31.20
N GLU A 142 21.78 17.99 32.37
CA GLU A 142 22.24 17.35 33.61
C GLU A 142 21.96 15.83 33.61
N ASP A 143 21.12 15.35 32.69
CA ASP A 143 20.66 13.96 32.61
C ASP A 143 21.57 13.12 31.72
N TYR A 144 22.39 12.27 32.35
CA TYR A 144 23.32 11.34 31.68
C TYR A 144 22.68 10.49 30.57
N TYR A 145 21.39 10.16 30.69
CA TYR A 145 20.67 9.36 29.70
C TYR A 145 20.31 10.11 28.43
N ASP A 146 20.24 11.44 28.46
CA ASP A 146 20.01 12.25 27.27
C ASP A 146 21.27 12.27 26.38
N SER A 147 22.46 12.19 26.98
CA SER A 147 23.73 12.05 26.26
C SER A 147 23.93 10.64 25.67
N SER A 148 23.19 9.64 26.16
CA SER A 148 23.35 8.27 25.68
C SER A 148 22.55 8.01 24.42
N LEU A 149 23.25 7.86 23.29
CA LEU A 149 22.64 7.66 21.99
C LEU A 149 22.23 6.21 21.75
N THR A 150 21.10 6.03 21.06
CA THR A 150 20.58 4.73 20.64
C THR A 150 20.53 4.58 19.13
N ASP A 151 20.32 5.68 18.40
CA ASP A 151 20.22 5.67 16.94
C ASP A 151 20.69 6.98 16.29
N ILE A 152 21.06 6.91 15.00
CA ILE A 152 21.46 8.04 14.16
C ILE A 152 20.79 7.92 12.80
N MET A 153 20.32 9.06 12.27
CA MET A 153 19.82 9.14 10.91
C MET A 153 20.33 10.43 10.27
N VAL A 154 20.86 10.31 9.04
CA VAL A 154 21.42 11.46 8.32
C VAL A 154 20.68 11.69 7.01
N ILE A 155 20.25 12.92 6.82
CA ILE A 155 19.69 13.42 5.57
C ILE A 155 20.79 14.22 4.90
N GLY A 156 21.38 13.67 3.83
CA GLY A 156 22.46 14.37 3.13
C GLY A 156 21.95 15.60 2.39
N LYS A 157 22.88 16.51 2.05
CA LYS A 157 22.55 17.68 1.23
C LYS A 157 21.95 17.30 -0.13
N LYS A 158 21.13 18.19 -0.70
CA LYS A 158 20.58 18.02 -2.07
C LYS A 158 21.69 17.97 -3.13
N VAL A 159 21.37 17.38 -4.28
CA VAL A 159 22.23 17.42 -5.47
C VAL A 159 22.15 18.80 -6.09
N ASP A 160 23.29 19.42 -6.37
CA ASP A 160 23.35 20.69 -7.08
C ASP A 160 23.27 20.43 -8.59
N THR A 161 22.05 20.53 -9.14
CA THR A 161 21.77 20.31 -10.57
C THR A 161 21.84 21.61 -11.39
N GLU A 162 21.75 22.78 -10.74
CA GLU A 162 21.73 24.07 -11.44
C GLU A 162 23.04 24.31 -12.20
N ASP A 163 24.17 23.97 -11.57
CA ASP A 163 25.51 24.08 -12.20
C ASP A 163 25.75 23.02 -13.30
N LEU A 164 25.02 21.89 -13.26
CA LEU A 164 25.18 20.80 -14.22
C LEU A 164 24.33 20.97 -15.49
N MET A 165 23.22 21.71 -15.41
CA MET A 165 22.26 21.93 -16.51
C MET A 165 22.67 23.08 -17.46
N MET A 166 23.83 23.71 -17.23
CA MET A 166 24.34 24.80 -18.07
C MET A 166 24.92 24.27 -19.39
N GLY A 167 24.11 23.67 -20.27
CA GLY A 167 24.52 23.38 -21.65
C GLY A 167 23.91 22.20 -22.39
N GLU A 168 23.03 21.39 -21.79
CA GLU A 168 22.44 20.21 -22.45
C GLU A 168 20.90 20.24 -22.38
N ASP A 169 20.23 20.10 -23.54
CA ASP A 169 18.77 20.07 -23.71
C ASP A 169 18.16 18.70 -23.35
N GLU A 170 18.87 17.83 -22.62
CA GLU A 170 18.38 16.52 -22.22
C GLU A 170 17.68 16.62 -20.86
N ASP A 171 16.34 16.56 -20.88
CA ASP A 171 15.51 16.36 -19.70
C ASP A 171 15.88 15.01 -19.07
N LEU A 172 16.83 14.99 -18.13
CA LEU A 172 17.06 13.83 -17.29
C LEU A 172 15.81 13.63 -16.43
N ASP A 173 15.18 12.45 -16.53
CA ASP A 173 14.04 12.05 -15.69
C ASP A 173 14.52 11.92 -14.24
N PHE A 174 14.50 13.02 -13.49
CA PHE A 174 14.69 13.00 -12.05
C PHE A 174 13.38 12.62 -11.36
N ASP A 175 13.47 11.85 -10.29
CA ASP A 175 12.36 11.79 -9.34
C ASP A 175 12.29 13.17 -8.67
N ASP A 176 11.17 13.90 -8.83
CA ASP A 176 11.02 15.31 -8.40
C ASP A 176 11.47 15.54 -6.95
N GLY A 177 11.40 14.51 -6.09
CA GLY A 177 11.83 14.55 -4.69
C GLY A 177 13.34 14.61 -4.44
N ASP A 178 14.19 14.24 -5.40
CA ASP A 178 15.65 14.21 -5.24
C ASP A 178 16.32 15.57 -5.49
N GLN A 179 15.65 16.47 -6.21
CA GLN A 179 16.11 17.84 -6.47
C GLN A 179 15.72 18.83 -5.37
N GLU A 180 14.61 18.57 -4.66
CA GLU A 180 14.09 19.46 -3.64
C GLU A 180 14.73 19.21 -2.27
N GLY A 181 15.29 20.26 -1.65
CA GLY A 181 15.86 20.11 -0.31
C GLY A 181 16.85 21.18 0.12
N LEU A 182 17.49 20.91 1.25
CA LEU A 182 18.51 21.75 1.86
C LEU A 182 19.90 21.43 1.30
N SER A 183 20.68 22.47 1.04
CA SER A 183 22.08 22.44 0.61
C SER A 183 23.06 21.99 1.71
N LEU A 184 22.58 21.80 2.94
CA LEU A 184 23.32 21.32 4.10
C LEU A 184 22.87 19.90 4.48
N SER A 185 23.77 19.13 5.09
CA SER A 185 23.40 17.84 5.67
C SER A 185 22.76 18.04 7.05
N VAL A 186 21.67 17.31 7.29
CA VAL A 186 20.96 17.29 8.57
C VAL A 186 21.24 15.97 9.28
N VAL A 187 21.78 16.05 10.49
CA VAL A 187 22.12 14.89 11.32
C VAL A 187 21.15 14.81 12.48
N CYS A 188 20.37 13.74 12.55
CA CYS A 188 19.43 13.48 13.62
C CYS A 188 20.00 12.41 14.56
N LEU A 189 20.13 12.75 15.85
CA LEU A 189 20.55 11.84 16.91
C LEU A 189 19.36 11.50 17.81
N LEU A 190 19.26 10.25 18.22
CA LEU A 190 18.23 9.76 19.13
C LEU A 190 18.86 9.30 20.43
N SER A 191 18.40 9.85 21.54
CA SER A 191 18.82 9.44 22.87
C SER A 191 17.97 8.27 23.39
N LYS A 192 18.47 7.62 24.43
CA LYS A 192 17.76 6.56 25.16
C LYS A 192 16.45 7.04 25.80
N THR A 193 16.36 8.32 26.14
CA THR A 193 15.15 8.97 26.68
C THR A 193 14.10 9.27 25.61
N GLY A 194 14.42 9.04 24.34
CA GLY A 194 13.55 9.37 23.21
C GLY A 194 13.63 10.84 22.80
N GLN A 195 14.68 11.56 23.21
CA GLN A 195 14.95 12.91 22.72
C GLN A 195 15.62 12.83 21.35
N VAL A 196 15.05 13.56 20.40
CA VAL A 196 15.62 13.75 19.06
C VAL A 196 16.37 15.07 19.05
N ARG A 197 17.66 15.03 18.72
CA ARG A 197 18.49 16.22 18.51
C ARG A 197 18.83 16.34 17.04
N VAL A 198 18.58 17.51 16.47
CA VAL A 198 18.77 17.82 15.06
C VAL A 198 19.94 18.78 14.92
N TYR A 199 20.95 18.36 14.16
CA TYR A 199 22.16 19.12 13.91
C TYR A 199 22.30 19.48 12.43
N LEU A 200 22.94 20.60 12.15
CA LEU A 200 23.30 21.06 10.81
C LEU A 200 24.81 20.98 10.62
N ASP A 201 25.23 20.35 9.53
CA ASP A 201 26.62 20.33 9.08
C ASP A 201 26.91 21.56 8.22
N LEU A 202 27.54 22.57 8.82
CA LEU A 202 27.89 23.84 8.15
C LEU A 202 29.22 23.78 7.40
N GLU A 203 30.16 22.97 7.88
CA GLU A 203 31.50 22.83 7.28
C GLU A 203 31.46 21.91 6.07
N GLY A 204 30.57 20.91 6.09
CA GLY A 204 30.38 19.93 5.03
C GLY A 204 31.44 18.85 5.09
N ILE A 205 31.05 17.62 5.46
CA ILE A 205 31.99 16.50 5.46
C ILE A 205 32.48 16.18 4.06
N GLU A 206 33.78 15.95 3.98
CA GLU A 206 34.48 15.68 2.74
C GLU A 206 35.44 14.49 2.84
N ALA A 207 35.93 14.07 1.69
CA ALA A 207 36.88 12.99 1.59
C ALA A 207 38.23 13.36 2.24
N GLN A 208 38.63 12.58 3.26
CA GLN A 208 39.87 12.78 4.00
C GLN A 208 40.65 11.48 4.19
N TRP A 209 41.98 11.55 4.09
CA TRP A 209 42.88 10.44 4.37
C TRP A 209 43.97 10.87 5.35
N LEU A 210 44.55 9.90 6.05
CA LEU A 210 45.74 10.16 6.86
C LEU A 210 46.91 10.62 5.97
N PRO A 211 47.75 11.55 6.43
CA PRO A 211 48.93 11.96 5.68
C PRO A 211 49.82 10.77 5.36
N PRO A 212 50.42 10.73 4.16
CA PRO A 212 51.36 9.69 3.82
C PRO A 212 52.54 9.69 4.79
N ARG A 213 53.15 8.52 5.02
CA ARG A 213 54.23 8.32 6.01
C ARG A 213 55.41 9.28 5.87
N ASN A 214 55.68 9.77 4.65
CA ASN A 214 56.73 10.75 4.36
C ASN A 214 56.39 12.18 4.84
N LYS A 215 55.13 12.48 5.18
CA LYS A 215 54.64 13.79 5.68
C LYS A 215 54.26 13.73 7.17
N SER A 216 55.06 13.06 8.01
CA SER A 216 54.80 12.89 9.46
C SER A 216 54.61 14.20 10.25
N ARG A 217 55.20 15.32 9.80
CA ARG A 217 54.97 16.65 10.39
C ARG A 217 53.50 17.08 10.26
N LEU A 218 52.88 16.86 9.09
CA LEU A 218 51.47 17.19 8.88
C LEU A 218 50.55 16.32 9.74
N GLY A 219 50.91 15.07 10.00
CA GLY A 219 50.16 14.22 10.93
C GLY A 219 50.05 14.82 12.34
N ARG A 220 51.11 15.46 12.85
CA ARG A 220 51.07 16.15 14.15
C ARG A 220 50.27 17.44 14.11
N LEU A 221 50.29 18.17 12.99
CA LEU A 221 49.47 19.38 12.81
C LEU A 221 47.98 19.02 12.75
N LEU A 222 47.62 17.93 12.06
CA LEU A 222 46.25 17.44 12.01
C LEU A 222 45.70 17.01 13.37
N SER A 223 46.55 16.44 14.24
CA SER A 223 46.16 16.12 15.62
C SER A 223 46.01 17.34 16.51
N ALA A 224 46.51 18.50 16.09
CA ALA A 224 46.41 19.77 16.81
C ALA A 224 45.42 20.75 16.13
N ALA A 225 44.78 20.32 15.04
CA ALA A 225 43.74 21.08 14.37
C ALA A 225 42.44 21.03 15.18
N ASP A 226 41.57 22.00 14.94
CA ASP A 226 40.26 22.06 15.59
C ASP A 226 39.42 20.83 15.23
N LEU A 227 38.56 20.44 16.18
CA LEU A 227 37.63 19.33 16.00
C LEU A 227 36.54 19.75 15.00
N PRO A 228 36.06 18.83 14.14
CA PRO A 228 34.98 19.15 13.22
C PRO A 228 33.71 19.44 14.04
N SER A 229 32.87 20.36 13.56
CA SER A 229 31.74 20.85 14.34
C SER A 229 30.38 20.55 13.73
N LEU A 230 29.36 20.42 14.58
CA LEU A 230 27.96 20.30 14.20
C LEU A 230 27.13 21.32 14.99
N LEU A 231 26.29 22.09 14.30
CA LEU A 231 25.43 23.10 14.94
C LEU A 231 24.13 22.47 15.42
N THR A 232 23.85 22.54 16.73
CA THR A 232 22.55 22.13 17.28
C THR A 232 21.48 23.12 16.83
N PHE A 233 20.49 22.61 16.08
CA PHE A 233 19.37 23.42 15.59
C PHE A 233 18.12 23.24 16.46
N GLN A 234 17.79 22.00 16.82
CA GLN A 234 16.57 21.70 17.58
C GLN A 234 16.71 20.46 18.46
N CYS A 235 16.08 20.47 19.63
CA CYS A 235 15.87 19.29 20.48
C CYS A 235 14.36 19.06 20.65
N VAL A 236 13.90 17.82 20.45
CA VAL A 236 12.49 17.44 20.49
C VAL A 236 12.31 16.16 21.31
N ASP A 237 11.57 16.24 22.41
CA ASP A 237 11.23 15.05 23.20
C ASP A 237 10.06 14.30 22.56
N THR A 238 10.18 12.99 22.39
CA THR A 238 9.11 12.14 21.83
C THR A 238 8.33 11.35 22.89
N MET A 239 8.86 11.28 24.11
CA MET A 239 8.29 10.51 25.22
C MET A 239 7.93 11.44 26.39
N ALA A 240 6.93 11.05 27.19
CA ALA A 240 6.62 11.77 28.43
C ALA A 240 7.64 11.42 29.54
N PRO A 241 7.89 12.30 30.53
CA PRO A 241 8.84 12.03 31.62
C PRO A 241 8.55 10.76 32.45
N THR A 242 7.29 10.31 32.44
CA THR A 242 6.87 9.07 33.11
C THR A 242 7.31 7.83 32.32
N GLU A 243 7.40 7.93 30.99
CA GLU A 243 7.73 6.85 30.05
C GLU A 243 9.25 6.65 29.92
N MET A 244 10.07 7.67 30.23
CA MET A 244 11.53 7.65 30.07
C MET A 244 12.29 6.65 30.97
N LYS A 245 11.61 5.97 31.91
CA LYS A 245 12.25 5.24 33.03
C LYS A 245 12.65 3.80 32.73
N VAL A 246 12.52 3.33 31.50
CA VAL A 246 12.85 1.94 31.15
C VAL A 246 14.37 1.82 30.91
N GLU A 247 15.07 1.18 31.84
CA GLU A 247 16.54 0.98 31.79
C GLU A 247 17.02 0.26 30.52
N ASP A 248 16.15 -0.48 29.81
CA ASP A 248 16.46 -1.17 28.55
C ASP A 248 15.70 -0.60 27.33
N SER A 249 15.30 0.68 27.38
CA SER A 249 14.69 1.33 26.21
C SER A 249 15.68 1.47 25.05
N TRP A 250 15.23 1.15 23.84
CA TRP A 250 16.00 1.34 22.61
C TRP A 250 15.11 1.95 21.51
N PRO A 251 14.84 3.26 21.57
CA PRO A 251 14.09 3.92 20.51
C PRO A 251 14.93 3.95 19.22
N THR A 252 14.24 3.85 18.09
CA THR A 252 14.85 3.75 16.74
C THR A 252 14.18 4.69 15.75
N PHE A 253 14.95 5.19 14.79
CA PHE A 253 14.45 5.98 13.67
C PHE A 253 13.93 5.10 12.52
N SER A 254 12.97 5.63 11.79
CA SER A 254 12.53 5.11 10.50
C SER A 254 12.28 6.27 9.54
N SER A 255 12.73 6.14 8.28
CA SER A 255 12.49 7.14 7.24
C SER A 255 11.05 7.05 6.71
N ASP A 256 10.53 8.19 6.27
CA ASP A 256 9.30 8.25 5.49
C ASP A 256 9.54 8.00 3.99
N VAL A 257 8.49 7.56 3.28
CA VAL A 257 8.50 7.35 1.82
C VAL A 257 8.00 8.59 1.08
N MET A 258 7.15 9.43 1.71
CA MET A 258 6.62 10.63 1.07
C MET A 258 7.60 11.81 1.09
N SER A 259 8.42 11.92 2.14
CA SER A 259 9.38 13.01 2.27
C SER A 259 10.66 12.60 3.01
N ARG A 260 11.82 12.90 2.42
CA ARG A 260 13.14 12.69 3.05
C ARG A 260 13.35 13.44 4.37
N TYR A 261 12.56 14.49 4.62
CA TYR A 261 12.62 15.33 5.83
C TYR A 261 11.58 14.93 6.87
N SER A 262 10.84 13.86 6.63
CA SER A 262 9.89 13.28 7.57
C SER A 262 10.40 11.93 8.07
N LEU A 263 10.21 11.69 9.36
CA LEU A 263 10.77 10.56 10.07
C LEU A 263 9.85 10.09 11.19
N PHE A 264 9.97 8.82 11.54
CA PHE A 264 9.23 8.21 12.63
C PHE A 264 10.21 7.79 13.72
N VAL A 265 9.81 8.00 14.98
CA VAL A 265 10.51 7.49 16.15
C VAL A 265 9.65 6.41 16.76
N THR A 266 10.16 5.18 16.73
CA THR A 266 9.54 4.04 17.38
C THR A 266 10.17 3.85 18.75
N SER A 267 9.35 3.81 19.80
CA SER A 267 9.76 3.55 21.18
C SER A 267 8.83 2.52 21.82
N HIS A 268 9.18 2.06 23.02
CA HIS A 268 8.30 1.19 23.82
C HIS A 268 6.99 1.87 24.26
N ALA A 269 6.92 3.21 24.19
CA ALA A 269 5.70 3.95 24.53
C ALA A 269 4.80 4.14 23.30
N GLY A 270 5.33 3.97 22.09
CA GLY A 270 4.59 4.10 20.84
C GLY A 270 5.40 4.76 19.72
N ILE A 271 4.67 5.26 18.72
CA ILE A 271 5.24 5.78 17.47
C ILE A 271 4.92 7.27 17.34
N THR A 272 5.96 8.06 17.11
CA THR A 272 5.87 9.51 16.92
C THR A 272 6.33 9.89 15.52
N PHE A 273 5.53 10.66 14.80
CA PHE A 273 5.89 11.28 13.53
C PHE A 273 6.54 12.64 13.79
N LEU A 274 7.61 12.92 13.04
CA LEU A 274 8.34 14.18 13.05
C LEU A 274 8.57 14.64 11.62
N SER A 275 8.28 15.91 11.32
CA SER A 275 8.57 16.51 10.01
C SER A 275 9.36 17.80 10.18
N LEU A 276 10.50 17.86 9.49
CA LEU A 276 11.43 18.99 9.48
C LEU A 276 11.21 19.93 8.28
N SER A 277 10.42 19.49 7.29
CA SER A 277 10.14 20.21 6.04
C SER A 277 9.82 21.70 6.22
N PRO A 278 8.98 22.15 7.18
CA PRO A 278 8.52 23.54 7.18
C PRO A 278 9.62 24.58 7.46
N TRP A 279 10.68 24.25 8.21
CA TRP A 279 11.83 25.14 8.37
C TRP A 279 12.94 24.86 7.36
N ILE A 280 13.10 23.61 6.92
CA ILE A 280 14.14 23.22 5.96
C ILE A 280 14.00 24.00 4.66
N PHE A 281 12.80 24.07 4.08
CA PHE A 281 12.58 24.83 2.85
C PHE A 281 12.70 26.34 3.03
N ARG A 282 12.37 26.86 4.24
CA ARG A 282 12.56 28.28 4.55
C ARG A 282 14.03 28.63 4.71
N LEU A 283 14.81 27.74 5.33
CA LEU A 283 16.25 27.89 5.48
C LEU A 283 16.93 27.83 4.12
N GLU A 284 16.55 26.87 3.28
CA GLU A 284 17.07 26.78 1.92
C GLU A 284 16.76 28.05 1.12
N GLY A 285 15.52 28.55 1.15
CA GLY A 285 15.18 29.80 0.47
C GLY A 285 15.93 31.03 0.98
N GLU A 286 16.42 31.00 2.21
CA GLU A 286 17.30 32.04 2.76
C GLU A 286 18.75 31.86 2.30
N LEU A 287 19.25 30.63 2.21
CA LEU A 287 20.59 30.31 1.74
C LEU A 287 20.76 30.55 0.24
N SER A 288 19.75 30.26 -0.56
CA SER A 288 19.72 30.51 -2.00
C SER A 288 19.26 31.94 -2.37
N GLY A 289 18.88 32.75 -1.38
CA GLY A 289 18.31 34.07 -1.59
C GLY A 289 19.36 35.10 -2.03
N GLU A 290 19.08 35.86 -3.09
CA GLU A 290 20.00 36.91 -3.60
C GLU A 290 20.14 38.14 -2.67
N SER A 291 19.30 38.26 -1.62
CA SER A 291 19.23 39.46 -0.78
C SER A 291 19.78 39.27 0.62
N GLU A 292 21.01 39.72 0.85
CA GLU A 292 21.65 39.78 2.17
C GLU A 292 20.93 40.74 3.14
N ALA A 293 20.16 41.70 2.63
CA ALA A 293 19.48 42.69 3.46
C ALA A 293 18.33 42.04 4.26
N GLY A 294 18.44 42.09 5.59
CA GLY A 294 17.40 41.59 6.51
C GLY A 294 17.44 40.09 6.75
N SER A 295 18.51 39.39 6.34
CA SER A 295 18.70 37.95 6.61
C SER A 295 18.69 37.63 8.10
N ASP A 296 19.38 38.42 8.92
CA ASP A 296 19.42 38.28 10.39
C ASP A 296 18.01 38.28 11.01
N PHE A 297 17.13 39.16 10.53
CA PHE A 297 15.74 39.21 11.00
C PHE A 297 14.94 37.97 10.55
N ARG A 298 15.10 37.52 9.31
CA ARG A 298 14.39 36.36 8.77
C ARG A 298 14.86 35.05 9.41
N LEU A 299 16.17 34.89 9.58
CA LEU A 299 16.77 33.80 10.35
C LEU A 299 16.32 33.84 11.81
N GLY A 300 16.26 35.03 12.43
CA GLY A 300 15.70 35.20 13.76
C GLY A 300 14.24 34.76 13.85
N LEU A 301 13.41 35.03 12.85
CA LEU A 301 12.03 34.55 12.79
C LEU A 301 11.96 33.02 12.62
N LEU A 302 12.87 32.45 11.82
CA LEU A 302 12.97 31.01 11.61
C LEU A 302 13.35 30.30 12.92
N VAL A 303 14.41 30.73 13.60
CA VAL A 303 14.87 30.08 14.85
C VAL A 303 13.85 30.19 15.98
N ASN A 304 13.12 31.31 16.08
CA ASN A 304 12.13 31.52 17.14
C ASN A 304 10.77 30.86 16.87
N GLY A 305 10.54 30.28 15.69
CA GLY A 305 9.29 29.63 15.32
C GLY A 305 9.22 28.16 15.77
N GLN A 306 8.04 27.69 16.20
CA GLN A 306 7.75 26.26 16.24
C GLN A 306 7.54 25.76 14.82
N ASN A 307 8.60 25.23 14.20
CA ASN A 307 8.56 24.92 12.76
C ASN A 307 8.58 23.43 12.44
N SER A 308 8.90 22.56 13.40
CA SER A 308 8.84 21.11 13.18
C SER A 308 7.49 20.59 13.63
N ILE A 309 6.88 19.73 12.81
CA ILE A 309 5.61 19.07 13.13
C ILE A 309 5.93 17.82 13.95
N ARG A 310 5.19 17.60 15.05
CA ARG A 310 5.34 16.43 15.92
C ARG A 310 3.97 15.88 16.29
N ASP A 311 3.68 14.67 15.81
CA ASP A 311 2.41 14.00 16.06
C ASP A 311 2.63 12.60 16.65
N ARG A 312 1.99 12.30 17.78
CA ARG A 312 2.01 10.96 18.39
C ARG A 312 0.95 10.11 17.71
N LEU A 313 1.38 9.25 16.78
CA LEU A 313 0.49 8.46 15.94
C LEU A 313 -0.05 7.22 16.64
N TYR A 314 0.79 6.58 17.46
CA TYR A 314 0.41 5.39 18.22
C TYR A 314 0.91 5.51 19.66
N THR A 315 0.06 5.11 20.60
CA THR A 315 0.40 5.05 22.01
C THR A 315 0.09 3.65 22.51
N GLN A 316 1.13 2.98 23.01
CA GLN A 316 1.00 1.64 23.54
C GLN A 316 0.30 1.68 24.90
N SER A 317 -0.51 0.67 25.17
CA SER A 317 -1.23 0.56 26.45
C SER A 317 -0.24 0.47 27.61
N SER A 318 -0.58 1.08 28.75
CA SER A 318 0.27 1.07 29.96
C SER A 318 0.52 -0.33 30.53
N ASN A 319 -0.33 -1.31 30.19
CA ASN A 319 -0.15 -2.71 30.56
C ASN A 319 0.94 -3.41 29.72
N ASP A 320 1.26 -2.87 28.54
CA ASP A 320 2.14 -3.48 27.55
C ASP A 320 3.47 -2.73 27.41
N VAL A 321 3.83 -1.88 28.37
CA VAL A 321 5.08 -1.07 28.37
C VAL A 321 6.36 -1.93 28.26
N THR A 322 6.27 -3.21 28.63
CA THR A 322 7.36 -4.19 28.55
C THR A 322 7.43 -4.92 27.21
N VAL A 323 6.41 -4.76 26.36
CA VAL A 323 6.32 -5.41 25.06
C VAL A 323 7.02 -4.54 24.02
N PRO A 324 8.12 -5.01 23.39
CA PRO A 324 8.86 -4.20 22.44
C PRO A 324 8.05 -3.97 21.17
N LEU A 325 8.19 -2.79 20.59
CA LEU A 325 7.59 -2.42 19.32
C LEU A 325 8.63 -2.50 18.21
N ALA A 326 8.32 -3.19 17.12
CA ALA A 326 9.20 -3.26 15.96
C ALA A 326 9.30 -1.89 15.28
N ALA A 327 10.50 -1.52 14.80
CA ALA A 327 10.71 -0.28 14.07
C ALA A 327 9.68 -0.14 12.94
N SER A 328 9.04 1.03 12.87
CA SER A 328 8.01 1.29 11.87
C SER A 328 8.57 1.32 10.45
N ALA A 329 7.78 0.94 9.46
CA ALA A 329 8.08 1.05 8.04
C ALA A 329 6.94 1.80 7.36
N ALA A 330 7.26 2.97 6.78
CA ALA A 330 6.33 3.69 5.92
C ALA A 330 6.26 2.98 4.57
N VAL A 331 5.05 2.77 4.07
CA VAL A 331 4.81 2.11 2.78
C VAL A 331 3.80 2.96 2.01
N ARG A 332 4.17 3.29 0.77
CA ARG A 332 3.26 3.89 -0.20
C ARG A 332 3.12 2.93 -1.36
N ASP A 333 1.90 2.48 -1.56
CA ASP A 333 1.54 1.57 -2.65
C ASP A 333 0.31 2.13 -3.37
N PRO A 334 0.26 2.10 -4.71
CA PRO A 334 -0.88 2.64 -5.44
C PRO A 334 -2.19 1.88 -5.17
N ASP A 335 -2.12 0.59 -4.81
CA ASP A 335 -3.29 -0.27 -4.55
C ASP A 335 -3.71 -0.26 -3.07
N LEU A 336 -2.75 -0.10 -2.14
CA LEU A 336 -3.01 -0.07 -0.69
C LEU A 336 -3.05 1.33 -0.08
N GLY A 337 -2.53 2.32 -0.80
CA GLY A 337 -2.37 3.70 -0.34
C GLY A 337 -1.12 3.93 0.49
N TYR A 338 -1.13 4.99 1.31
CA TYR A 338 -0.04 5.36 2.19
C TYR A 338 -0.36 4.96 3.64
N PHE A 339 0.46 4.09 4.22
CA PHE A 339 0.28 3.61 5.58
C PHE A 339 1.62 3.33 6.28
N LEU A 340 1.58 3.31 7.61
CA LEU A 340 2.70 2.92 8.47
C LEU A 340 2.47 1.51 9.00
N LEU A 341 3.48 0.66 8.88
CA LEU A 341 3.47 -0.70 9.43
C LEU A 341 4.48 -0.83 10.57
N SER A 342 4.03 -1.32 11.71
CA SER A 342 4.84 -1.76 12.83
C SER A 342 4.25 -3.07 13.37
N ALA A 343 4.83 -3.64 14.41
CA ALA A 343 4.31 -4.84 15.03
C ALA A 343 4.75 -4.94 16.49
N THR A 344 3.85 -5.42 17.33
CA THR A 344 4.24 -6.03 18.60
C THR A 344 4.56 -7.52 18.33
N PRO A 345 5.08 -8.28 19.31
CA PRO A 345 5.27 -9.72 19.18
C PRO A 345 3.97 -10.51 18.93
N TYR A 346 2.80 -9.88 19.13
CA TYR A 346 1.49 -10.54 19.09
C TYR A 346 0.58 -10.01 17.99
N GLU A 347 0.70 -8.73 17.62
CA GLU A 347 -0.20 -8.08 16.65
C GLU A 347 0.55 -7.12 15.72
N PRO A 348 0.16 -7.05 14.44
CA PRO A 348 0.61 -5.99 13.56
C PRO A 348 -0.09 -4.67 13.93
N VAL A 349 0.66 -3.57 13.85
CA VAL A 349 0.15 -2.21 14.02
C VAL A 349 0.22 -1.53 12.65
N ALA A 350 -0.93 -1.41 11.98
CA ALA A 350 -1.04 -0.75 10.69
C ALA A 350 -1.87 0.54 10.81
N LEU A 351 -1.27 1.67 10.45
CA LEU A 351 -1.91 2.99 10.50
C LEU A 351 -2.02 3.55 9.09
N THR A 352 -3.22 3.59 8.53
CA THR A 352 -3.46 4.12 7.18
C THR A 352 -3.67 5.63 7.22
N PHE A 353 -2.92 6.37 6.41
CA PHE A 353 -3.04 7.83 6.27
C PHE A 353 -3.83 8.21 5.01
N GLU A 354 -3.63 7.49 3.92
CA GLU A 354 -4.30 7.71 2.64
C GLU A 354 -4.74 6.36 2.09
N THR A 355 -6.02 6.24 1.71
CA THR A 355 -6.56 5.10 0.97
C THR A 355 -6.72 5.52 -0.50
N PRO A 356 -6.38 4.67 -1.49
CA PRO A 356 -6.57 5.02 -2.88
C PRO A 356 -8.04 5.38 -3.13
N GLU A 357 -8.27 6.53 -3.78
CA GLU A 357 -9.60 6.86 -4.26
C GLU A 357 -9.92 5.93 -5.44
N ASP A 358 -11.06 5.22 -5.38
CA ASP A 358 -11.62 4.42 -6.49
C ASP A 358 -12.13 5.35 -7.62
N ASP A 359 -11.32 6.32 -8.04
CA ASP A 359 -11.63 7.31 -9.06
C ASP A 359 -11.32 6.79 -10.48
N PHE A 360 -11.49 5.48 -10.69
CA PHE A 360 -11.74 4.97 -12.04
C PHE A 360 -13.15 5.35 -12.46
N THR A 361 -13.37 6.62 -12.76
CA THR A 361 -14.45 6.99 -13.66
C THR A 361 -14.02 6.53 -15.05
N PRO A 362 -14.59 5.44 -15.62
CA PRO A 362 -14.25 5.07 -16.99
C PRO A 362 -14.58 6.29 -17.85
N ILE A 363 -13.60 6.77 -18.61
CA ILE A 363 -13.79 7.83 -19.60
C ILE A 363 -14.91 7.34 -20.51
N ARG A 364 -16.11 7.89 -20.29
CA ARG A 364 -17.28 7.60 -21.09
C ARG A 364 -17.04 8.21 -22.46
N HIS A 365 -16.66 7.37 -23.42
CA HIS A 365 -16.90 7.70 -24.81
C HIS A 365 -18.42 7.79 -24.98
N GLU A 366 -18.94 9.01 -25.12
CA GLU A 366 -20.34 9.25 -25.44
C GLU A 366 -20.62 8.74 -26.86
N THR A 367 -20.89 7.44 -27.00
CA THR A 367 -21.53 6.90 -28.20
C THR A 367 -23.04 7.11 -28.08
N PRO A 368 -23.76 7.67 -29.08
CA PRO A 368 -25.13 8.16 -28.90
C PRO A 368 -26.23 7.09 -28.69
N TYR A 369 -25.89 5.81 -28.58
CA TYR A 369 -26.85 4.71 -28.52
C TYR A 369 -26.25 3.51 -27.77
N GLU A 370 -26.14 3.61 -26.45
CA GLU A 370 -26.13 2.42 -25.59
C GLU A 370 -27.16 2.61 -24.49
N GLU A 371 -28.16 1.73 -24.47
CA GLU A 371 -29.03 1.54 -23.32
C GLU A 371 -28.11 1.15 -22.16
N LYS A 372 -28.00 2.05 -21.17
CA LYS A 372 -27.28 1.78 -19.92
C LYS A 372 -27.73 0.41 -19.40
N PRO A 373 -26.86 -0.63 -19.33
CA PRO A 373 -27.14 -1.70 -18.40
C PRO A 373 -27.21 -1.00 -17.04
N ALA A 374 -28.32 -1.14 -16.33
CA ALA A 374 -28.38 -0.71 -14.95
C ALA A 374 -27.28 -1.50 -14.24
N THR A 375 -26.15 -0.86 -13.99
CA THR A 375 -25.14 -1.40 -13.09
C THR A 375 -25.89 -1.64 -11.80
N MET A 376 -26.18 -2.90 -11.48
CA MET A 376 -26.74 -3.23 -10.18
C MET A 376 -25.65 -2.91 -9.20
N GLU A 377 -25.69 -1.71 -8.64
CA GLU A 377 -24.90 -1.40 -7.46
C GLU A 377 -25.20 -2.51 -6.46
N PRO A 378 -24.16 -3.23 -5.97
CA PRO A 378 -24.36 -4.20 -4.92
C PRO A 378 -25.12 -3.48 -3.81
N LEU A 379 -26.22 -4.07 -3.36
CA LEU A 379 -27.00 -3.44 -2.32
C LEU A 379 -26.11 -3.41 -1.06
N ASP A 380 -25.59 -2.23 -0.73
CA ASP A 380 -24.72 -1.98 0.43
C ASP A 380 -25.51 -2.19 1.72
N PHE A 381 -25.76 -3.46 2.07
CA PHE A 381 -26.50 -3.84 3.26
C PHE A 381 -25.60 -4.29 4.40
N TYR A 382 -24.30 -4.46 4.15
CA TYR A 382 -23.36 -4.96 5.15
C TYR A 382 -22.06 -4.15 5.15
N GLU A 383 -21.73 -3.58 6.30
CA GLU A 383 -20.36 -3.21 6.60
C GLU A 383 -19.59 -4.52 6.88
N PRO A 384 -18.47 -4.79 6.19
CA PRO A 384 -17.68 -5.98 6.46
C PRO A 384 -17.21 -5.97 7.92
N ARG A 385 -17.46 -7.08 8.62
CA ARG A 385 -17.05 -7.22 10.03
C ARG A 385 -15.53 -7.19 10.13
N PRO A 386 -14.94 -6.42 11.07
CA PRO A 386 -13.52 -6.51 11.33
C PRO A 386 -13.18 -7.92 11.82
N ALA A 387 -12.02 -8.43 11.41
CA ALA A 387 -11.51 -9.71 11.89
C ALA A 387 -11.34 -9.64 13.41
N PHE A 388 -11.93 -10.60 14.13
CA PHE A 388 -11.78 -10.68 15.58
C PHE A 388 -10.52 -11.45 15.93
N GLN A 389 -9.59 -10.80 16.63
CA GLN A 389 -8.42 -11.44 17.22
C GLN A 389 -8.57 -11.46 18.75
N PRO A 390 -8.43 -12.63 19.41
CA PRO A 390 -8.45 -12.69 20.86
C PRO A 390 -7.24 -11.98 21.45
N SER A 391 -7.39 -11.43 22.66
CA SER A 391 -6.28 -10.79 23.38
C SER A 391 -5.09 -11.74 23.56
N HIS A 392 -3.88 -11.24 23.36
CA HIS A 392 -2.63 -11.99 23.52
C HIS A 392 -2.43 -12.53 24.95
N ALA A 393 -3.18 -12.02 25.94
CA ALA A 393 -3.16 -12.51 27.31
C ALA A 393 -3.46 -14.02 27.42
N PHE A 394 -4.16 -14.61 26.45
CA PHE A 394 -4.41 -16.06 26.42
C PHE A 394 -3.21 -16.89 25.98
N GLU A 395 -2.26 -16.30 25.25
CA GLU A 395 -1.07 -16.97 24.72
C GLU A 395 0.15 -16.79 25.63
N GLN A 396 0.15 -15.73 26.44
CA GLN A 396 1.24 -15.45 27.38
C GLN A 396 1.32 -16.52 28.48
N GLN A 397 2.52 -17.08 28.67
CA GLN A 397 2.78 -17.99 29.79
C GLN A 397 2.95 -17.18 31.09
N SER A 398 2.48 -17.74 32.19
CA SER A 398 2.68 -17.16 33.52
C SER A 398 4.17 -17.09 33.87
N ASP A 399 4.60 -16.07 34.61
CA ASP A 399 5.98 -15.91 35.11
C ASP A 399 6.27 -16.81 36.34
N LEU A 400 5.24 -17.45 36.88
CA LEU A 400 5.33 -18.31 38.06
C LEU A 400 6.32 -19.50 37.89
N PRO A 401 6.38 -20.22 36.76
CA PRO A 401 7.38 -21.24 36.51
C PRO A 401 8.81 -20.67 36.54
N GLU A 402 9.01 -19.44 36.08
CA GLU A 402 10.32 -18.79 36.13
C GLU A 402 10.69 -18.43 37.56
N LEU A 403 9.76 -17.89 38.34
CA LEU A 403 9.95 -17.68 39.78
C LEU A 403 10.32 -18.99 40.48
N ILE A 404 9.63 -20.10 40.19
CA ILE A 404 9.95 -21.43 40.74
C ILE A 404 11.36 -21.86 40.33
N ASN A 405 11.76 -21.68 39.07
CA ASN A 405 13.09 -22.03 38.60
C ASN A 405 14.18 -21.19 39.27
N ARG A 406 13.96 -19.88 39.45
CA ARG A 406 14.85 -18.98 40.21
C ARG A 406 14.95 -19.41 41.68
N LEU A 407 13.83 -19.79 42.31
CA LEU A 407 13.83 -20.26 43.70
C LEU A 407 14.54 -21.62 43.85
N ARG A 408 14.48 -22.49 42.84
CA ARG A 408 15.19 -23.79 42.80
C ARG A 408 16.70 -23.65 42.53
N SER A 409 17.13 -22.63 41.79
CA SER A 409 18.54 -22.37 41.49
C SER A 409 19.24 -21.48 42.53
N SER A 410 18.46 -20.68 43.27
CA SER A 410 18.95 -19.76 44.30
C SER A 410 19.25 -20.46 45.64
N ARG A 411 19.76 -19.67 46.61
CA ARG A 411 20.02 -20.08 48.00
C ARG A 411 18.76 -20.58 48.73
N HIS A 412 17.58 -20.32 48.15
CA HIS A 412 16.26 -20.72 48.64
C HIS A 412 15.85 -22.15 48.25
N LYS A 413 16.68 -22.91 47.52
CA LYS A 413 16.40 -24.30 47.10
C LYS A 413 15.93 -25.21 48.23
N THR A 414 16.53 -25.07 49.41
CA THR A 414 16.20 -25.89 50.59
C THR A 414 14.85 -25.50 51.19
N ILE A 415 14.42 -24.25 51.02
CA ILE A 415 13.16 -23.71 51.57
C ILE A 415 11.98 -24.16 50.70
N VAL A 416 12.14 -24.22 49.37
CA VAL A 416 11.09 -24.63 48.43
C VAL A 416 10.64 -26.08 48.64
N ASN A 417 11.55 -26.95 49.08
CA ASN A 417 11.28 -28.38 49.29
C ASN A 417 10.92 -28.72 50.74
N GLN A 418 10.90 -27.73 51.65
CA GLN A 418 10.54 -27.93 53.06
C GLN A 418 9.06 -27.62 53.30
N GLU A 419 8.50 -28.22 54.34
CA GLU A 419 7.17 -27.86 54.83
C GLU A 419 7.11 -26.37 55.16
N ILE A 420 6.01 -25.71 54.76
CA ILE A 420 5.82 -24.26 54.89
C ILE A 420 5.90 -23.87 56.36
N ARG A 421 6.99 -23.19 56.75
CA ARG A 421 7.14 -22.54 58.05
C ARG A 421 6.84 -21.05 57.89
N LEU A 422 6.15 -20.47 58.86
CA LEU A 422 5.89 -19.02 58.93
C LEU A 422 7.20 -18.28 59.25
N SER A 423 8.01 -18.07 58.21
CA SER A 423 9.25 -17.31 58.21
C SER A 423 9.07 -16.05 57.35
N PRO A 424 9.71 -14.91 57.68
CA PRO A 424 9.66 -13.71 56.85
C PRO A 424 10.04 -13.96 55.38
N VAL A 425 11.00 -14.85 55.13
CA VAL A 425 11.44 -15.21 53.77
C VAL A 425 10.36 -16.01 53.02
N THR A 426 9.68 -16.93 53.70
CA THR A 426 8.58 -17.71 53.11
C THR A 426 7.38 -16.82 52.79
N LEU A 427 7.08 -15.84 53.66
CA LEU A 427 6.05 -14.84 53.41
C LEU A 427 6.39 -13.92 52.23
N GLN A 428 7.65 -13.53 52.06
CA GLN A 428 8.08 -12.76 50.90
C GLN A 428 7.87 -13.55 49.60
N ILE A 429 8.29 -14.82 49.55
CA ILE A 429 8.09 -15.69 48.40
C ILE A 429 6.60 -15.84 48.06
N LEU A 430 5.75 -16.02 49.08
CA LEU A 430 4.30 -16.12 48.88
C LEU A 430 3.69 -14.80 48.41
N THR A 431 4.17 -13.66 48.91
CA THR A 431 3.75 -12.32 48.46
C THR A 431 4.13 -12.10 47.00
N ASP A 432 5.36 -12.43 46.62
CA ASP A 432 5.84 -12.30 45.25
C ASP A 432 5.05 -13.21 44.29
N ALA A 433 4.79 -14.45 44.69
CA ALA A 433 3.96 -15.38 43.92
C ALA A 433 2.50 -14.90 43.83
N HIS A 434 1.94 -14.36 44.90
CA HIS A 434 0.58 -13.81 44.91
C HIS A 434 0.48 -12.56 44.03
N ARG A 435 1.51 -11.71 44.00
CA ARG A 435 1.57 -10.54 43.11
C ARG A 435 1.52 -10.96 41.65
N ILE A 436 2.37 -11.92 41.25
CA ILE A 436 2.39 -12.46 39.88
C ILE A 436 1.03 -13.09 39.53
N LEU A 437 0.50 -13.96 40.39
CA LEU A 437 -0.81 -14.60 40.15
C LEU A 437 -1.95 -13.59 40.09
N GLY A 438 -1.92 -12.56 40.94
CA GLY A 438 -2.91 -11.49 40.96
C GLY A 438 -2.91 -10.70 39.66
N GLU A 439 -1.73 -10.36 39.15
CA GLU A 439 -1.55 -9.69 37.88
C GLU A 439 -1.98 -10.56 36.69
N ASP A 440 -1.54 -11.82 36.63
CA ASP A 440 -1.93 -12.78 35.59
C ASP A 440 -3.46 -12.99 35.56
N THR A 441 -4.07 -13.18 36.74
CA THR A 441 -5.52 -13.38 36.87
C THR A 441 -6.28 -12.13 36.46
N TYR A 442 -5.77 -10.95 36.81
CA TYR A 442 -6.38 -9.68 36.41
C TYR A 442 -6.33 -9.47 34.90
N ARG A 443 -5.18 -9.74 34.27
CA ARG A 443 -4.99 -9.64 32.81
C ARG A 443 -5.90 -10.61 32.07
N LEU A 444 -5.91 -11.88 32.48
CA LEU A 444 -6.81 -12.90 31.91
C LEU A 444 -8.29 -12.55 32.15
N GLY A 445 -8.64 -12.06 33.35
CA GLY A 445 -10.00 -11.63 33.66
C GLY A 445 -10.48 -10.49 32.76
N THR A 446 -9.60 -9.54 32.44
CA THR A 446 -9.89 -8.44 31.52
C THR A 446 -10.10 -8.95 30.10
N ALA A 447 -9.22 -9.81 29.60
CA ALA A 447 -9.33 -10.43 28.27
C ALA A 447 -10.59 -11.29 28.12
N VAL A 448 -10.96 -12.06 29.15
CA VAL A 448 -12.21 -12.84 29.17
C VAL A 448 -13.43 -11.92 29.16
N ALA A 449 -13.41 -10.83 29.93
CA ALA A 449 -14.50 -9.86 29.94
C ALA A 449 -14.70 -9.21 28.57
N GLU A 450 -13.63 -8.93 27.84
CA GLU A 450 -13.68 -8.44 26.47
C GLU A 450 -14.35 -9.44 25.51
N ILE A 451 -13.98 -10.72 25.57
CA ILE A 451 -14.64 -11.79 24.78
C ILE A 451 -16.13 -11.84 25.10
N PHE A 452 -16.51 -11.80 26.38
CA PHE A 452 -17.93 -11.81 26.77
C PHE A 452 -18.70 -10.61 26.20
N ARG A 453 -18.11 -9.42 26.25
CA ARG A 453 -18.70 -8.21 25.64
C ARG A 453 -18.87 -8.41 24.13
N ARG A 454 -17.83 -8.90 23.44
CA ARG A 454 -17.88 -9.13 22.00
C ARG A 454 -18.91 -10.19 21.63
N CYS A 455 -19.01 -11.29 22.37
CA CYS A 455 -20.06 -12.28 22.17
C CYS A 455 -21.47 -11.70 22.34
N SER A 456 -21.67 -10.79 23.29
CA SER A 456 -22.95 -10.07 23.44
C SER A 456 -23.21 -9.19 22.21
N THR A 457 -22.24 -8.39 21.78
CA THR A 457 -22.37 -7.55 20.58
C THR A 457 -22.66 -8.36 19.33
N LEU A 458 -22.01 -9.52 19.15
CA LEU A 458 -22.27 -10.42 18.02
C LEU A 458 -23.70 -10.98 18.03
N GLN A 459 -24.29 -11.21 19.20
CA GLN A 459 -25.69 -11.62 19.29
C GLN A 459 -26.64 -10.50 18.86
N ASP A 460 -26.32 -9.26 19.22
CA ASP A 460 -27.11 -8.08 18.84
C ASP A 460 -26.95 -7.78 17.33
N GLU A 461 -25.73 -7.79 16.81
CA GLU A 461 -25.45 -7.67 15.36
C GLU A 461 -26.18 -8.76 14.55
N LEU A 462 -26.24 -10.00 15.04
CA LEU A 462 -26.97 -11.09 14.37
C LEU A 462 -28.49 -10.83 14.35
N ARG A 463 -29.05 -10.28 15.43
CA ARG A 463 -30.47 -9.89 15.46
C ARG A 463 -30.76 -8.80 14.43
N ASP A 464 -29.89 -7.80 14.34
CA ASP A 464 -30.01 -6.72 13.35
C ASP A 464 -29.89 -7.24 11.92
N GLN A 465 -28.98 -8.18 11.66
CA GLN A 465 -28.85 -8.84 10.35
C GLN A 465 -30.10 -9.63 9.99
N ILE A 466 -30.71 -10.35 10.94
CA ILE A 466 -31.97 -11.07 10.72
C ILE A 466 -33.11 -10.08 10.42
N GLN A 467 -33.16 -8.94 11.12
CA GLN A 467 -34.15 -7.90 10.86
C GLN A 467 -34.00 -7.32 9.45
N LYS A 468 -32.78 -6.93 9.06
CA LYS A 468 -32.49 -6.43 7.69
C LYS A 468 -32.82 -7.47 6.63
N ALA A 469 -32.50 -8.75 6.86
CA ALA A 469 -32.84 -9.83 5.94
C ALA A 469 -34.36 -10.00 5.78
N ASN A 470 -35.13 -9.85 6.87
CA ASN A 470 -36.58 -9.87 6.81
C ASN A 470 -37.14 -8.65 6.05
N GLU A 471 -36.58 -7.46 6.23
CA GLU A 471 -36.96 -6.26 5.46
C GLU A 471 -36.69 -6.44 3.95
N VAL A 472 -35.55 -7.02 3.58
CA VAL A 472 -35.24 -7.36 2.19
C VAL A 472 -36.21 -8.40 1.65
N LYS A 473 -36.51 -9.43 2.44
CA LYS A 473 -37.52 -10.42 2.07
C LYS A 473 -38.88 -9.77 1.81
N GLU A 474 -39.33 -8.86 2.67
CA GLU A 474 -40.58 -8.12 2.46
C GLU A 474 -40.54 -7.26 1.19
N LYS A 475 -39.40 -6.62 0.88
CA LYS A 475 -39.23 -5.89 -0.38
C LYS A 475 -39.29 -6.82 -1.59
N ILE A 476 -38.67 -8.00 -1.50
CA ILE A 476 -38.72 -9.02 -2.56
C ILE A 476 -40.14 -9.56 -2.72
N ASP A 477 -40.84 -9.89 -1.63
CA ASP A 477 -42.20 -10.40 -1.65
C ASP A 477 -43.18 -9.38 -2.26
N LYS A 478 -42.96 -8.06 -2.03
CA LYS A 478 -43.67 -6.96 -2.69
C LYS A 478 -43.42 -6.90 -4.20
N ILE A 479 -42.16 -7.03 -4.62
CA ILE A 479 -41.79 -7.00 -6.05
C ILE A 479 -42.31 -8.25 -6.77
N ALA A 480 -42.15 -9.43 -6.15
CA ALA A 480 -42.58 -10.71 -6.67
C ALA A 480 -44.10 -10.91 -6.61
N GLY A 481 -44.84 -10.04 -5.90
CA GLY A 481 -46.30 -10.13 -5.78
C GLY A 481 -46.79 -11.30 -4.94
N ASN A 482 -45.97 -11.81 -4.02
CA ASN A 482 -46.31 -12.94 -3.16
C ASN A 482 -46.97 -12.49 -1.84
N ASP A 483 -47.14 -11.18 -1.65
CA ASP A 483 -47.90 -10.59 -0.53
C ASP A 483 -49.38 -10.93 -0.65
N LYS A 484 -49.82 -11.90 0.15
CA LYS A 484 -51.21 -12.41 0.16
C LYS A 484 -52.24 -11.43 0.72
N ASP A 485 -51.79 -10.34 1.34
CA ASP A 485 -52.64 -9.44 2.14
C ASP A 485 -52.75 -8.01 1.58
N GLY A 486 -52.16 -7.72 0.41
CA GLY A 486 -52.24 -6.40 -0.23
C GLY A 486 -53.23 -6.37 -1.40
N GLU A 487 -54.25 -5.51 -1.34
CA GLU A 487 -55.16 -5.20 -2.48
C GLU A 487 -54.47 -4.39 -3.62
N GLY A 488 -53.15 -4.53 -3.77
CA GLY A 488 -52.34 -3.84 -4.77
C GLY A 488 -51.93 -4.77 -5.92
N GLU A 489 -51.83 -4.23 -7.12
CA GLU A 489 -51.24 -4.94 -8.27
C GLU A 489 -49.73 -5.13 -8.04
N SER A 490 -49.21 -6.36 -8.23
CA SER A 490 -47.77 -6.67 -8.11
C SER A 490 -46.93 -5.78 -9.03
N ASP A 491 -45.76 -5.34 -8.57
CA ASP A 491 -44.84 -4.57 -9.40
C ASP A 491 -44.41 -5.36 -10.65
N GLU A 492 -44.23 -6.68 -10.56
CA GLU A 492 -43.98 -7.55 -11.71
C GLU A 492 -45.11 -7.47 -12.75
N ALA A 493 -46.36 -7.59 -12.31
CA ALA A 493 -47.52 -7.48 -13.19
C ALA A 493 -47.62 -6.07 -13.82
N ARG A 494 -47.26 -5.03 -13.06
CA ARG A 494 -47.20 -3.65 -13.54
C ARG A 494 -46.09 -3.45 -14.58
N PHE A 495 -44.91 -4.06 -14.38
CA PHE A 495 -43.81 -4.00 -15.34
C PHE A 495 -44.14 -4.77 -16.62
N GLU A 496 -44.71 -5.97 -16.50
CA GLU A 496 -45.13 -6.77 -17.65
C GLU A 496 -46.15 -6.00 -18.51
N ARG A 497 -47.16 -5.38 -17.89
CA ARG A 497 -48.12 -4.51 -18.59
C ARG A 497 -47.45 -3.34 -19.31
N ARG A 498 -46.49 -2.67 -18.66
CA ARG A 498 -45.76 -1.56 -19.29
C ARG A 498 -44.93 -2.02 -20.49
N ILE A 499 -44.33 -3.21 -20.42
CA ILE A 499 -43.57 -3.80 -21.52
C ILE A 499 -44.50 -4.15 -22.68
N THR A 500 -45.63 -4.79 -22.40
CA THR A 500 -46.62 -5.13 -23.45
C THR A 500 -47.16 -3.86 -24.13
N ASP A 501 -47.46 -2.82 -23.36
CA ASP A 501 -47.93 -1.53 -23.90
C ASP A 501 -46.85 -0.85 -24.77
N ALA A 502 -45.58 -0.94 -24.37
CA ALA A 502 -44.46 -0.42 -25.13
C ALA A 502 -44.26 -1.18 -26.44
N GLN A 503 -44.34 -2.51 -26.43
CA GLN A 503 -44.26 -3.36 -27.62
C GLN A 503 -45.40 -3.05 -28.59
N ASP A 504 -46.63 -2.92 -28.09
CA ASP A 504 -47.79 -2.54 -28.89
C ASP A 504 -47.63 -1.15 -29.50
N ARG A 505 -47.10 -0.20 -28.74
CA ARG A 505 -46.81 1.14 -29.22
C ARG A 505 -45.74 1.13 -30.31
N GLN A 506 -44.68 0.36 -30.14
CA GLN A 506 -43.61 0.21 -31.13
C GLN A 506 -44.15 -0.40 -32.42
N LYS A 507 -45.00 -1.44 -32.33
CA LYS A 507 -45.66 -2.05 -33.49
C LYS A 507 -46.50 -1.03 -34.27
N ARG A 508 -47.33 -0.25 -33.56
CA ARG A 508 -48.15 0.82 -34.17
C ARG A 508 -47.29 1.91 -34.82
N LEU A 509 -46.18 2.30 -34.20
CA LEU A 509 -45.25 3.28 -34.75
C LEU A 509 -44.55 2.77 -36.00
N ASN A 510 -44.17 1.48 -36.02
CA ASN A 510 -43.52 0.87 -37.16
C ASN A 510 -44.47 0.77 -38.37
N GLU A 511 -45.72 0.37 -38.15
CA GLU A 511 -46.78 0.41 -39.18
C GLU A 511 -46.99 1.84 -39.73
N ARG A 512 -46.95 2.85 -38.85
CA ARG A 512 -47.03 4.25 -39.25
C ARG A 512 -45.81 4.68 -40.07
N LEU A 513 -44.60 4.29 -39.67
CA LEU A 513 -43.37 4.58 -40.41
C LEU A 513 -43.40 3.92 -41.79
N GLU A 514 -43.86 2.67 -41.89
CA GLU A 514 -44.04 2.00 -43.17
C GLU A 514 -45.07 2.72 -44.06
N SER A 515 -46.20 3.16 -43.51
CA SER A 515 -47.22 3.89 -44.29
C SER A 515 -46.69 5.25 -44.78
N VAL A 516 -45.93 5.97 -43.97
CA VAL A 516 -45.24 7.21 -44.37
C VAL A 516 -44.18 6.92 -45.43
N ARG A 517 -43.36 5.88 -45.25
CA ARG A 517 -42.36 5.45 -46.25
C ARG A 517 -43.02 5.10 -47.58
N LYS A 518 -44.15 4.38 -47.56
CA LYS A 518 -44.96 4.08 -48.76
C LYS A 518 -45.52 5.35 -49.39
N TYR A 519 -45.97 6.33 -48.59
CA TYR A 519 -46.46 7.61 -49.09
C TYR A 519 -45.35 8.44 -49.74
N VAL A 520 -44.20 8.59 -49.08
CA VAL A 520 -43.03 9.31 -49.61
C VAL A 520 -42.49 8.62 -50.87
N GLY A 521 -42.42 7.28 -50.88
CA GLY A 521 -42.03 6.52 -52.06
C GLY A 521 -42.98 6.70 -53.24
N LYS A 522 -44.28 6.95 -53.00
CA LYS A 522 -45.26 7.28 -54.06
C LYS A 522 -45.22 8.74 -54.51
N ALA A 523 -44.84 9.66 -53.62
CA ALA A 523 -44.73 11.10 -53.92
C ALA A 523 -43.43 11.48 -54.62
N ALA A 524 -42.39 10.63 -54.54
CA ALA A 524 -41.15 10.81 -55.28
C ALA A 524 -41.36 10.48 -56.77
N THR A 525 -41.45 11.49 -57.62
CA THR A 525 -41.57 11.37 -59.10
C THR A 525 -40.23 11.09 -59.79
N ARG A 526 -39.20 10.69 -59.02
CA ARG A 526 -37.85 10.43 -59.52
C ARG A 526 -37.76 9.01 -60.09
N GLU A 527 -37.14 8.86 -61.25
CA GLU A 527 -36.96 7.55 -61.90
C GLU A 527 -36.24 6.55 -60.97
N LEU A 528 -36.75 5.31 -60.92
CA LEU A 528 -36.27 4.25 -60.04
C LEU A 528 -34.76 4.01 -60.23
N SER A 529 -34.01 4.09 -59.13
CA SER A 529 -32.57 3.85 -59.08
C SER A 529 -32.25 2.40 -59.43
N ALA A 530 -31.03 2.12 -59.92
CA ALA A 530 -30.59 0.76 -60.25
C ALA A 530 -30.73 -0.21 -59.06
N LYS A 531 -30.48 0.28 -57.83
CA LYS A 531 -30.69 -0.49 -56.59
C LYS A 531 -32.16 -0.74 -56.29
N GLU A 532 -33.03 0.23 -56.59
CA GLU A 532 -34.48 0.08 -56.40
C GLU A 532 -35.08 -0.87 -57.43
N ARG A 533 -34.58 -0.86 -58.68
CA ARG A 533 -34.96 -1.85 -59.69
C ARG A 533 -34.51 -3.26 -59.29
N ALA A 534 -33.28 -3.40 -58.80
CA ALA A 534 -32.80 -4.67 -58.26
C ALA A 534 -33.64 -5.14 -57.07
N PHE A 535 -33.99 -4.24 -56.15
CA PHE A 535 -34.89 -4.55 -55.03
C PHE A 535 -36.31 -4.90 -55.49
N VAL A 536 -36.86 -4.21 -56.49
CA VAL A 536 -38.18 -4.56 -57.06
C VAL A 536 -38.11 -5.90 -57.78
N GLU A 537 -37.02 -6.24 -58.47
CA GLU A 537 -36.80 -7.56 -59.05
C GLU A 537 -36.65 -8.63 -57.97
N GLU A 538 -35.96 -8.35 -56.87
CA GLU A 538 -35.83 -9.24 -55.72
C GLU A 538 -37.19 -9.45 -55.03
N VAL A 539 -37.95 -8.38 -54.78
CA VAL A 539 -39.30 -8.44 -54.22
C VAL A 539 -40.24 -9.19 -55.16
N LYS A 540 -40.19 -8.95 -56.48
CA LYS A 540 -40.97 -9.72 -57.46
C LYS A 540 -40.54 -11.18 -57.54
N SER A 541 -39.25 -11.46 -57.41
CA SER A 541 -38.72 -12.83 -57.32
C SER A 541 -39.19 -13.52 -56.05
N MET A 542 -39.19 -12.82 -54.92
CA MET A 542 -39.68 -13.31 -53.63
C MET A 542 -41.20 -13.49 -53.64
N GLU A 543 -41.94 -12.54 -54.20
CA GLU A 543 -43.38 -12.60 -54.40
C GLU A 543 -43.74 -13.77 -55.32
N ALA A 544 -43.04 -13.96 -56.44
CA ALA A 544 -43.20 -15.11 -57.31
C ALA A 544 -42.81 -16.43 -56.61
N SER A 545 -41.86 -16.40 -55.69
CA SER A 545 -41.48 -17.55 -54.87
C SER A 545 -42.53 -17.92 -53.81
N VAL A 546 -43.29 -16.95 -53.31
CA VAL A 546 -44.28 -17.13 -52.23
C VAL A 546 -45.71 -17.30 -52.76
N LEU A 547 -46.15 -16.48 -53.73
CA LEU A 547 -47.52 -16.44 -54.27
C LEU A 547 -47.69 -17.23 -55.59
N GLY A 548 -46.59 -17.47 -56.33
CA GLY A 548 -46.56 -18.23 -57.59
C GLY A 548 -46.91 -17.41 -58.84
N SER A 549 -46.11 -17.52 -59.89
CA SER A 549 -46.38 -16.90 -61.21
C SER A 549 -47.20 -17.83 -62.12
N SER A 550 -48.11 -17.26 -62.92
CA SER A 550 -49.09 -17.99 -63.75
C SER A 550 -48.50 -18.66 -65.02
N GLU A 551 -47.18 -18.76 -65.14
CA GLU A 551 -46.53 -19.37 -66.32
C GLU A 551 -45.85 -20.70 -65.95
N ASP A 552 -46.17 -21.75 -66.72
CA ASP A 552 -45.70 -23.13 -66.56
C ASP A 552 -44.18 -23.23 -66.79
N SER A 553 -43.41 -22.95 -65.74
CA SER A 553 -41.97 -23.19 -65.67
C SER A 553 -41.65 -24.30 -64.65
N PRO A 554 -40.48 -24.97 -64.73
CA PRO A 554 -40.11 -26.06 -63.82
C PRO A 554 -40.05 -25.67 -62.33
N ARG A 555 -39.88 -24.37 -62.03
CA ARG A 555 -39.94 -23.81 -60.65
C ARG A 555 -41.36 -23.77 -60.07
N ALA A 556 -42.40 -23.74 -60.92
CA ALA A 556 -43.80 -23.80 -60.47
C ALA A 556 -44.16 -25.15 -59.81
N LYS A 557 -43.46 -26.24 -60.15
CA LYS A 557 -43.64 -27.55 -59.51
C LYS A 557 -43.12 -27.59 -58.07
N GLN A 558 -42.00 -26.92 -57.79
CA GLN A 558 -41.39 -26.83 -56.45
C GLN A 558 -42.14 -25.84 -55.53
N GLN A 559 -42.82 -24.86 -56.11
CA GLN A 559 -43.65 -23.88 -55.42
C GLN A 559 -45.06 -24.41 -55.08
N ARG A 560 -45.69 -25.18 -55.98
CA ARG A 560 -46.89 -25.96 -55.62
C ARG A 560 -46.59 -26.93 -54.46
N LEU A 561 -45.36 -27.41 -54.33
CA LEU A 561 -44.93 -28.23 -53.20
C LEU A 561 -44.82 -27.45 -51.88
N LEU A 562 -44.34 -26.20 -51.87
CA LEU A 562 -44.26 -25.39 -50.64
C LEU A 562 -45.62 -24.93 -50.14
N LYS A 563 -46.50 -24.45 -51.04
CA LYS A 563 -47.87 -24.10 -50.68
C LYS A 563 -48.67 -25.31 -50.24
N LYS A 564 -48.52 -26.46 -50.93
CA LYS A 564 -49.08 -27.73 -50.47
C LYS A 564 -48.51 -28.15 -49.12
N ARG A 565 -47.20 -28.02 -48.87
CA ARG A 565 -46.62 -28.32 -47.55
C ARG A 565 -47.19 -27.43 -46.45
N PHE A 566 -47.42 -26.14 -46.72
CA PHE A 566 -48.04 -25.25 -45.75
C PHE A 566 -49.49 -25.66 -45.47
N GLU A 567 -50.27 -25.97 -46.52
CA GLU A 567 -51.64 -26.47 -46.40
C GLU A 567 -51.67 -27.85 -45.69
N ASP A 568 -50.71 -28.73 -45.97
CA ASP A 568 -50.53 -30.03 -45.34
C ASP A 568 -50.15 -29.87 -43.86
N VAL A 569 -49.26 -28.92 -43.51
CA VAL A 569 -48.90 -28.60 -42.13
C VAL A 569 -50.06 -27.98 -41.38
N GLN A 570 -50.84 -27.10 -42.01
CA GLN A 570 -52.03 -26.51 -41.41
C GLN A 570 -53.08 -27.60 -41.14
N ARG A 571 -53.28 -28.50 -42.11
CA ARG A 571 -54.13 -29.68 -41.93
C ARG A 571 -53.59 -30.60 -40.83
N LEU A 572 -52.29 -30.86 -40.77
CA LEU A 572 -51.67 -31.68 -39.72
C LEU A 572 -51.83 -31.02 -38.35
N ARG A 573 -51.71 -29.70 -38.27
CA ARG A 573 -51.92 -28.93 -37.04
C ARG A 573 -53.38 -29.05 -36.61
N ASP A 574 -54.34 -28.93 -37.52
CA ASP A 574 -55.76 -29.05 -37.18
C ASP A 574 -56.13 -30.50 -36.83
N GLU A 575 -55.54 -31.50 -37.51
CA GLU A 575 -55.68 -32.93 -37.17
C GLU A 575 -55.05 -33.26 -35.80
N LEU A 576 -53.85 -32.75 -35.50
CA LEU A 576 -53.17 -32.93 -34.21
C LEU A 576 -53.91 -32.20 -33.09
N VAL A 577 -54.42 -31.00 -33.33
CA VAL A 577 -55.26 -30.29 -32.35
C VAL A 577 -56.55 -31.07 -32.11
N ALA A 578 -57.20 -31.59 -33.15
CA ALA A 578 -58.38 -32.44 -32.99
C ALA A 578 -58.08 -33.80 -32.33
N GLU A 579 -56.88 -34.36 -32.53
CA GLU A 579 -56.42 -35.59 -31.86
C GLU A 579 -56.09 -35.31 -30.39
N VAL A 580 -55.42 -34.20 -30.08
CA VAL A 580 -55.17 -33.74 -28.70
C VAL A 580 -56.48 -33.44 -27.99
N GLU A 581 -57.45 -32.79 -28.65
CA GLU A 581 -58.79 -32.59 -28.09
C GLU A 581 -59.55 -33.91 -27.92
N ARG A 582 -59.35 -34.93 -28.78
CA ARG A 582 -59.92 -36.28 -28.61
C ARG A 582 -59.25 -37.06 -27.47
N VAL A 583 -57.95 -36.90 -27.26
CA VAL A 583 -57.18 -37.52 -26.17
C VAL A 583 -57.43 -36.79 -24.84
N GLN A 584 -57.69 -35.49 -24.88
CA GLN A 584 -58.03 -34.67 -23.71
C GLN A 584 -59.51 -34.70 -23.36
N LYS A 585 -60.42 -35.09 -24.26
CA LYS A 585 -61.81 -35.41 -23.88
C LYS A 585 -61.80 -36.70 -23.06
N PRO A 586 -62.03 -36.65 -21.74
CA PRO A 586 -62.22 -37.86 -20.97
C PRO A 586 -63.47 -38.56 -21.49
N ALA A 587 -63.43 -39.90 -21.58
CA ALA A 587 -64.64 -40.69 -21.69
C ALA A 587 -65.51 -40.39 -20.46
N ASP A 588 -66.44 -39.47 -20.63
CA ASP A 588 -67.46 -39.15 -19.65
C ASP A 588 -68.48 -40.30 -19.69
N GLY A 589 -68.36 -41.24 -18.77
CA GLY A 589 -69.22 -42.42 -18.72
C GLY A 589 -68.71 -43.57 -17.86
N THR A 590 -69.22 -43.60 -16.62
CA THR A 590 -69.44 -44.77 -15.75
C THR A 590 -68.24 -45.48 -15.11
N ASP A 591 -68.19 -45.36 -13.78
CA ASP A 591 -67.60 -46.32 -12.84
C ASP A 591 -67.90 -47.78 -13.25
N VAL A 592 -66.87 -48.64 -13.25
CA VAL A 592 -66.82 -49.95 -12.54
C VAL A 592 -65.42 -50.56 -12.71
N GLN A 593 -64.91 -51.08 -11.60
CA GLN A 593 -63.69 -51.88 -11.48
C GLN A 593 -63.61 -53.06 -12.48
N GLY A 594 -62.43 -53.27 -13.07
CA GLY A 594 -62.10 -54.50 -13.80
C GLY A 594 -60.69 -54.48 -14.38
N SER A 595 -59.76 -55.15 -13.71
CA SER A 595 -58.37 -55.42 -14.15
C SER A 595 -58.31 -56.30 -15.43
N PRO A 596 -57.12 -56.73 -15.92
CA PRO A 596 -55.90 -56.01 -16.28
C PRO A 596 -55.37 -56.43 -17.68
N SER A 597 -54.54 -55.62 -18.36
CA SER A 597 -53.48 -56.15 -19.26
C SER A 597 -52.42 -55.12 -19.65
N LYS A 598 -51.24 -55.28 -19.06
CA LYS A 598 -49.90 -55.20 -19.67
C LYS A 598 -49.50 -53.92 -20.43
N ALA A 599 -48.93 -52.98 -19.68
CA ALA A 599 -47.57 -52.53 -19.92
C ALA A 599 -46.94 -52.20 -18.55
N SER A 600 -45.84 -52.86 -18.25
CA SER A 600 -45.03 -52.65 -17.06
C SER A 600 -44.36 -51.30 -17.11
N GLU A 601 -44.62 -50.41 -16.15
CA GLU A 601 -43.65 -49.37 -15.81
C GLU A 601 -43.79 -48.98 -14.33
N LEU A 602 -42.66 -49.11 -13.65
CA LEU A 602 -42.39 -48.96 -12.23
C LEU A 602 -43.15 -47.78 -11.58
N LYS A 603 -43.99 -48.07 -10.57
CA LYS A 603 -44.47 -47.05 -9.63
C LYS A 603 -43.30 -46.57 -8.77
N ILE A 604 -42.56 -45.60 -9.27
CA ILE A 604 -41.56 -44.86 -8.49
C ILE A 604 -42.32 -44.13 -7.36
N PRO A 605 -41.96 -44.34 -6.09
CA PRO A 605 -42.53 -43.63 -4.94
C PRO A 605 -42.55 -42.12 -5.17
N SER A 606 -43.64 -41.46 -4.78
CA SER A 606 -43.82 -40.01 -4.98
C SER A 606 -42.71 -39.19 -4.34
N GLU A 607 -42.11 -39.66 -3.25
CA GLU A 607 -40.96 -39.02 -2.60
C GLU A 607 -39.69 -39.08 -3.43
N ILE A 608 -39.37 -40.23 -4.03
CA ILE A 608 -38.22 -40.37 -4.94
C ILE A 608 -38.43 -39.52 -6.19
N ARG A 609 -39.68 -39.43 -6.67
CA ARG A 609 -40.04 -38.54 -7.78
C ARG A 609 -39.85 -37.07 -7.40
N LYS A 610 -40.28 -36.64 -6.22
CA LYS A 610 -40.08 -35.26 -5.73
C LYS A 610 -38.59 -34.93 -5.53
N ALA A 611 -37.83 -35.84 -4.91
CA ALA A 611 -36.39 -35.66 -4.70
C ALA A 611 -35.62 -35.62 -6.03
N LYS A 612 -35.96 -36.49 -6.98
CA LYS A 612 -35.40 -36.45 -8.34
C LYS A 612 -35.84 -35.22 -9.10
N LEU A 613 -37.08 -34.76 -8.93
CA LEU A 613 -37.54 -33.50 -9.52
C LEU A 613 -36.77 -32.30 -8.96
N GLN A 614 -36.55 -32.22 -7.64
CA GLN A 614 -35.70 -31.19 -7.03
C GLN A 614 -34.26 -31.26 -7.54
N GLN A 615 -33.69 -32.47 -7.66
CA GLN A 615 -32.36 -32.65 -8.23
C GLN A 615 -32.31 -32.18 -9.68
N VAL A 616 -33.32 -32.53 -10.49
CA VAL A 616 -33.42 -32.10 -11.89
C VAL A 616 -33.64 -30.59 -11.97
N MET A 617 -34.46 -29.98 -11.11
CA MET A 617 -34.65 -28.53 -11.06
C MET A 617 -33.37 -27.80 -10.67
N GLY A 618 -32.58 -28.34 -9.74
CA GLY A 618 -31.27 -27.80 -9.38
C GLY A 618 -30.21 -27.96 -10.47
N LEU A 619 -30.28 -29.06 -11.26
CA LEU A 619 -29.44 -29.21 -12.45
C LEU A 619 -29.87 -28.25 -13.56
N LEU A 620 -31.18 -28.09 -13.76
CA LEU A 620 -31.75 -27.18 -14.74
C LEU A 620 -31.39 -25.73 -14.42
N SER A 621 -31.50 -25.28 -13.17
CA SER A 621 -31.10 -23.93 -12.78
C SER A 621 -29.61 -23.68 -12.99
N ARG A 622 -28.76 -24.69 -12.73
CA ARG A 622 -27.32 -24.62 -13.00
C ARG A 622 -27.03 -24.56 -14.51
N GLU A 623 -27.72 -25.36 -15.32
CA GLU A 623 -27.56 -25.31 -16.77
C GLU A 623 -28.07 -24.00 -17.35
N THR A 624 -29.21 -23.49 -16.89
CA THR A 624 -29.71 -22.16 -17.29
C THR A 624 -28.70 -21.07 -16.95
N ALA A 625 -28.14 -21.07 -15.74
CA ALA A 625 -27.10 -20.11 -15.34
C ALA A 625 -25.82 -20.23 -16.18
N LEU A 626 -25.42 -21.47 -16.55
CA LEU A 626 -24.28 -21.68 -17.45
C LEU A 626 -24.58 -21.19 -18.87
N VAL A 627 -25.79 -21.42 -19.37
CA VAL A 627 -26.22 -20.92 -20.68
C VAL A 627 -26.23 -19.39 -20.68
N GLU A 628 -26.81 -18.74 -19.66
CA GLU A 628 -26.80 -17.27 -19.52
C GLU A 628 -25.38 -16.69 -19.41
N ALA A 629 -24.49 -17.34 -18.65
CA ALA A 629 -23.09 -16.94 -18.55
C ALA A 629 -22.34 -17.10 -19.88
N VAL A 630 -22.66 -18.16 -20.66
CA VAL A 630 -22.09 -18.37 -21.99
C VAL A 630 -22.67 -17.38 -23.00
N THR A 631 -23.97 -17.12 -22.99
CA THR A 631 -24.62 -16.16 -23.91
C THR A 631 -24.11 -14.75 -23.64
N SER A 632 -24.04 -14.30 -22.38
CA SER A 632 -23.47 -12.99 -22.03
C SER A 632 -21.99 -12.88 -22.41
N ARG A 633 -21.21 -13.97 -22.29
CA ARG A 633 -19.82 -14.00 -22.76
C ARG A 633 -19.73 -13.96 -24.29
N LEU A 634 -20.68 -14.56 -25.00
CA LEU A 634 -20.73 -14.56 -26.47
C LEU A 634 -21.17 -13.19 -27.00
N GLU A 635 -22.13 -12.52 -26.34
CA GLU A 635 -22.55 -11.15 -26.61
C GLU A 635 -21.38 -10.17 -26.43
N ARG A 636 -20.60 -10.31 -25.34
CA ARG A 636 -19.37 -9.53 -25.10
C ARG A 636 -18.25 -9.79 -26.11
N LEU A 637 -18.28 -10.90 -26.83
CA LEU A 637 -17.31 -11.23 -27.89
C LEU A 637 -17.78 -10.80 -29.29
N GLN A 638 -19.07 -10.47 -29.46
CA GLN A 638 -19.64 -10.02 -30.73
C GLN A 638 -19.65 -8.50 -30.90
N THR A 639 -19.49 -7.74 -29.80
CA THR A 639 -19.11 -6.32 -29.79
C THR A 639 -17.60 -6.19 -29.85
#